data_AF-A0A1Q9LCG8-F1
#
_entry.id   AF-A0A1Q9LCG8-F1
#
_cell.length_a   1.000
_cell.length_b   1.000
_cell.length_c   1.000
_cell.angle_alpha   90.00
_cell.angle_beta   90.00
_cell.angle_gamma   90.00
#
_symmetry.space_group_name_H-M   'P 1'
#
loop_
_entity.id
_entity.type
_entity.pdbx_description
1 polymer ?
#
loop_
_entity_poly.entity_id
_entity_poly.type
_entity_poly.pdbx_seq_one_letter_code
_entity_poly.pdbx_strand_id
1 'polypeptide(L)'
;MTHGPLVDPAELPGWLAPLVRATGEVDADAWRRVTGGRGATRDAAVLVLFGETDEHGPDLLFQLRAESGGSHSGQVAFPGGSAEPGDGGPVATALREAVEETGLDPAGVVPAALLPQVVVPVSGFRVTPVLGWWRDPSDVRAVDPAESQAVARIPLAHLADPANRFMVTSPGSRFTGPAFSAPGMLIWGFTAGLLTAVLHAGGWERPWDTGDVRDLSAAWRAVGSTGAEV
;
A
#
# COMPACT_ATOMS: atom_id res chain seq x y z
N MET A 1 13.38 11.44 -10.98
CA MET A 1 13.64 9.99 -10.98
C MET A 1 12.68 9.35 -11.96
N THR A 2 13.19 8.43 -12.78
CA THR A 2 12.39 7.71 -13.76
C THR A 2 11.74 6.53 -13.05
N HIS A 3 10.42 6.38 -13.21
CA HIS A 3 9.70 5.16 -12.80
C HIS A 3 10.08 3.99 -13.71
N GLY A 4 9.73 2.77 -13.31
CA GLY A 4 9.98 1.55 -14.09
C GLY A 4 10.71 0.44 -13.32
N PRO A 5 11.06 -0.65 -14.01
CA PRO A 5 11.78 -1.78 -13.43
C PRO A 5 13.17 -1.41 -12.90
N LEU A 6 13.52 -1.97 -11.76
CA LEU A 6 14.87 -1.90 -11.15
C LEU A 6 15.66 -3.20 -11.36
N VAL A 7 14.97 -4.29 -11.71
CA VAL A 7 15.52 -5.61 -12.01
C VAL A 7 14.89 -6.13 -13.31
N ASP A 8 15.48 -7.16 -13.91
CA ASP A 8 14.85 -7.84 -15.04
C ASP A 8 13.59 -8.57 -14.54
N PRO A 9 12.40 -8.29 -15.09
CA PRO A 9 11.18 -9.00 -14.69
C PRO A 9 11.25 -10.52 -14.90
N ALA A 10 12.16 -11.04 -15.73
CA ALA A 10 12.40 -12.47 -15.87
C ALA A 10 13.03 -13.14 -14.63
N GLU A 11 13.61 -12.34 -13.72
CA GLU A 11 14.19 -12.81 -12.46
C GLU A 11 13.17 -12.85 -11.30
N LEU A 12 11.94 -12.38 -11.55
CA LEU A 12 10.86 -12.33 -10.57
C LEU A 12 9.91 -13.54 -10.71
N PRO A 13 9.12 -13.84 -9.66
CA PRO A 13 8.04 -14.82 -9.78
C PRO A 13 7.12 -14.49 -10.97
N GLY A 14 6.69 -15.52 -11.69
CA GLY A 14 5.89 -15.35 -12.91
C GLY A 14 4.57 -14.60 -12.69
N TRP A 15 4.03 -14.63 -11.47
CA TRP A 15 2.85 -13.86 -11.09
C TRP A 15 3.12 -12.37 -10.88
N LEU A 16 4.34 -11.97 -10.46
CA LEU A 16 4.71 -10.58 -10.20
C LEU A 16 5.31 -9.87 -11.43
N ALA A 17 6.02 -10.62 -12.28
CA ALA A 17 6.70 -10.10 -13.47
C ALA A 17 5.82 -9.22 -14.38
N PRO A 18 4.52 -9.53 -14.63
CA PRO A 18 3.66 -8.67 -15.46
C PRO A 18 3.48 -7.27 -14.89
N LEU A 19 3.25 -7.15 -13.58
CA LEU A 19 3.14 -5.84 -12.91
C LEU A 19 4.43 -5.04 -13.09
N VAL A 20 5.58 -5.67 -12.85
CA VAL A 20 6.87 -4.98 -12.93
C VAL A 20 7.15 -4.51 -14.35
N ARG A 21 6.86 -5.32 -15.38
CA ARG A 21 6.92 -4.88 -16.79
C ARG A 21 6.04 -3.67 -17.05
N ALA A 22 4.78 -3.72 -16.60
CA ALA A 22 3.82 -2.65 -16.80
C ALA A 22 4.31 -1.32 -16.23
N THR A 23 5.12 -1.32 -15.15
CA THR A 23 5.67 -0.07 -14.59
C THR A 23 6.51 0.74 -15.57
N GLY A 24 7.18 0.11 -16.54
CA GLY A 24 7.94 0.83 -17.58
C GLY A 24 7.06 1.49 -18.64
N GLU A 25 5.81 1.07 -18.74
CA GLU A 25 4.83 1.53 -19.72
C GLU A 25 3.80 2.51 -19.13
N VAL A 26 3.78 2.67 -17.80
CA VAL A 26 2.84 3.59 -17.13
C VAL A 26 3.05 5.02 -17.63
N ASP A 27 2.00 5.60 -18.18
CA ASP A 27 1.94 7.03 -18.45
C ASP A 27 1.91 7.79 -17.13
N ALA A 28 3.04 8.41 -16.77
CA ALA A 28 3.19 9.19 -15.55
C ALA A 28 2.19 10.37 -15.49
N ASP A 29 1.73 10.91 -16.62
CA ASP A 29 0.75 12.00 -16.65
C ASP A 29 -0.68 11.49 -16.46
N ALA A 30 -1.02 10.29 -16.95
CA ALA A 30 -2.27 9.61 -16.57
C ALA A 30 -2.29 9.31 -15.07
N TRP A 31 -1.18 8.78 -14.54
CA TRP A 31 -1.02 8.50 -13.11
C TRP A 31 -1.17 9.75 -12.23
N ARG A 32 -0.48 10.84 -12.59
CA ARG A 32 -0.57 12.13 -11.86
C ARG A 32 -1.96 12.75 -11.91
N ARG A 33 -2.70 12.57 -13.00
CA ARG A 33 -4.09 13.07 -13.14
C ARG A 33 -5.05 12.34 -12.21
N VAL A 34 -4.85 11.04 -12.00
CA VAL A 34 -5.64 10.25 -11.05
C VAL A 34 -5.31 10.64 -9.60
N THR A 35 -4.05 10.97 -9.31
CA THR A 35 -3.62 11.18 -7.93
C THR A 35 -3.65 12.62 -7.45
N GLY A 36 -3.83 13.59 -8.36
CA GLY A 36 -4.19 14.98 -8.09
C GLY A 36 -3.28 15.73 -7.10
N GLY A 37 -2.32 16.53 -7.59
CA GLY A 37 -1.66 17.53 -6.73
C GLY A 37 -0.59 18.37 -7.42
N ARG A 38 -0.50 19.65 -7.04
CA ARG A 38 0.59 20.59 -7.35
C ARG A 38 0.99 21.30 -6.05
N GLY A 39 2.29 21.43 -5.76
CA GLY A 39 2.79 22.15 -4.59
C GLY A 39 4.22 21.76 -4.20
N ALA A 40 4.85 22.53 -3.31
CA ALA A 40 6.08 22.12 -2.63
C ALA A 40 5.74 21.00 -1.66
N THR A 41 6.35 19.83 -1.86
CA THR A 41 6.01 18.60 -1.15
C THR A 41 7.25 18.02 -0.51
N ARG A 42 7.13 17.54 0.73
CA ARG A 42 8.17 16.70 1.34
C ARG A 42 8.21 15.38 0.58
N ASP A 43 9.41 14.86 0.32
CA ASP A 43 9.55 13.55 -0.30
C ASP A 43 9.28 12.45 0.71
N ALA A 44 8.61 11.39 0.26
CA ALA A 44 8.30 10.21 1.03
C ALA A 44 8.35 8.98 0.12
N ALA A 45 8.49 7.80 0.71
CA ALA A 45 8.43 6.55 -0.02
C ALA A 45 7.66 5.50 0.78
N VAL A 46 6.94 4.63 0.07
CA VAL A 46 6.21 3.50 0.66
C VAL A 46 6.61 2.21 -0.03
N LEU A 47 6.73 1.13 0.74
CA LEU A 47 7.07 -0.19 0.24
C LEU A 47 5.80 -1.02 0.00
N VAL A 48 5.48 -1.27 -1.27
CA VAL A 48 4.48 -2.26 -1.68
C VAL A 48 5.21 -3.60 -1.77
N LEU A 49 5.32 -4.29 -0.64
CA LEU A 49 6.09 -5.54 -0.52
C LEU A 49 5.20 -6.73 -0.82
N PHE A 50 5.53 -7.42 -1.91
CA PHE A 50 4.89 -8.66 -2.34
C PHE A 50 5.63 -9.86 -1.77
N GLY A 51 4.91 -10.70 -1.02
CA GLY A 51 5.39 -12.00 -0.59
C GLY A 51 4.60 -13.13 -1.22
N GLU A 52 4.96 -14.35 -0.88
CA GLU A 52 4.19 -15.55 -1.18
C GLU A 52 4.29 -16.51 0.01
N THR A 53 3.23 -17.26 0.26
CA THR A 53 3.23 -18.39 1.20
C THR A 53 2.60 -19.60 0.52
N ASP A 54 3.02 -20.81 0.90
CA ASP A 54 2.45 -22.04 0.34
C ASP A 54 0.95 -22.18 0.64
N GLU A 55 0.47 -21.60 1.74
CA GLU A 55 -0.92 -21.71 2.19
C GLU A 55 -1.86 -20.72 1.47
N HIS A 56 -1.43 -19.48 1.26
CA HIS A 56 -2.30 -18.41 0.78
C HIS A 56 -1.91 -17.82 -0.58
N GLY A 57 -0.77 -18.27 -1.15
CA GLY A 57 -0.23 -17.73 -2.38
C GLY A 57 0.33 -16.31 -2.21
N PRO A 58 0.33 -15.49 -3.28
CA PRO A 58 0.83 -14.12 -3.24
C PRO A 58 0.09 -13.24 -2.23
N ASP A 59 0.83 -12.41 -1.50
CA ASP A 59 0.28 -11.49 -0.50
C ASP A 59 1.01 -10.15 -0.49
N LEU A 60 0.47 -9.19 0.26
CA LEU A 60 1.02 -7.86 0.46
C LEU A 60 1.18 -7.55 1.95
N LEU A 61 2.31 -6.93 2.31
CA LEU A 61 2.58 -6.45 3.67
C LEU A 61 1.89 -5.10 3.93
N PHE A 62 1.20 -5.01 5.07
CA PHE A 62 0.59 -3.80 5.58
C PHE A 62 0.92 -3.60 7.06
N GLN A 63 0.80 -2.36 7.52
CA GLN A 63 0.77 -1.98 8.92
C GLN A 63 -0.56 -1.32 9.28
N LEU A 64 -1.01 -1.55 10.50
CA LEU A 64 -2.14 -0.87 11.13
C LEU A 64 -1.58 0.17 12.11
N ARG A 65 -1.72 1.46 11.80
CA ARG A 65 -1.20 2.52 12.66
C ARG A 65 -1.94 2.55 14.01
N ALA A 66 -1.23 2.89 15.08
CA ALA A 66 -1.82 2.95 16.40
C ALA A 66 -2.91 4.03 16.53
N GLU A 67 -3.89 3.78 17.40
CA GLU A 67 -4.94 4.73 17.73
C GLU A 67 -4.45 5.81 18.73
N SER A 68 -3.52 6.67 18.31
CA SER A 68 -2.92 7.70 19.18
C SER A 68 -3.48 9.12 18.97
N GLY A 69 -4.64 9.26 18.30
CA GLY A 69 -5.35 10.53 18.17
C GLY A 69 -4.78 11.52 17.14
N GLY A 70 -3.75 11.12 16.38
CA GLY A 70 -3.24 11.87 15.23
C GLY A 70 -4.10 11.73 13.97
N SER A 71 -3.80 12.51 12.93
CA SER A 71 -4.57 12.58 11.67
C SER A 71 -4.74 11.24 10.93
N HIS A 72 -3.96 10.20 11.27
CA HIS A 72 -3.95 8.89 10.60
C HIS A 72 -4.13 7.71 11.59
N SER A 73 -4.67 8.01 12.77
CA SER A 73 -4.98 7.05 13.83
C SER A 73 -5.77 5.84 13.29
N GLY A 74 -5.27 4.62 13.49
CA GLY A 74 -5.93 3.36 13.08
C GLY A 74 -5.97 3.08 11.57
N GLN A 75 -5.32 3.89 10.73
CA GLN A 75 -5.33 3.67 9.28
C GLN A 75 -4.40 2.53 8.88
N VAL A 76 -4.84 1.72 7.91
CA VAL A 76 -3.99 0.72 7.27
C VAL A 76 -3.15 1.37 6.18
N ALA A 77 -1.85 1.11 6.20
CA ALA A 77 -0.90 1.66 5.25
C ALA A 77 0.13 0.61 4.81
N PHE A 78 0.74 0.84 3.65
CA PHE A 78 2.02 0.22 3.34
C PHE A 78 3.09 0.77 4.30
N PRO A 79 4.12 -0.02 4.67
CA PRO A 79 5.26 0.51 5.40
C PRO A 79 5.92 1.66 4.62
N GLY A 80 6.33 2.72 5.31
CA GLY A 80 6.90 3.89 4.65
C GLY A 80 6.67 5.22 5.35
N GLY A 81 7.48 6.20 4.97
CA GLY A 81 7.53 7.48 5.64
C GLY A 81 8.32 8.54 4.87
N SER A 82 8.79 9.55 5.60
CA SER A 82 9.44 10.72 5.01
C SER A 82 10.87 10.38 4.60
N ALA A 83 11.33 10.94 3.49
CA ALA A 83 12.75 10.88 3.16
C ALA A 83 13.58 11.68 4.18
N GLU A 84 14.66 11.09 4.67
CA GLU A 84 15.61 11.71 5.59
C GLU A 84 16.90 12.15 4.89
N PRO A 85 17.62 13.15 5.45
CA PRO A 85 18.95 13.51 4.94
C PRO A 85 19.91 12.31 5.02
N GLY A 86 20.29 11.79 3.86
CA GLY A 86 21.18 10.63 3.75
C GLY A 86 20.51 9.38 3.20
N ASP A 87 19.17 9.36 3.09
CA ASP A 87 18.48 8.33 2.33
C ASP A 87 18.99 8.34 0.88
N GLY A 88 19.54 7.22 0.42
CA GLY A 88 20.08 7.02 -0.93
C GLY A 88 19.01 6.99 -2.04
N GLY A 89 17.89 7.68 -1.85
CA GLY A 89 16.73 7.68 -2.74
C GLY A 89 15.52 6.90 -2.18
N PRO A 90 14.42 6.81 -2.94
CA PRO A 90 13.14 6.30 -2.45
C PRO A 90 13.18 4.83 -2.02
N VAL A 91 14.04 4.01 -2.64
CA VAL A 91 14.24 2.62 -2.22
C VAL A 91 14.84 2.55 -0.83
N ALA A 92 15.86 3.36 -0.56
CA ALA A 92 16.51 3.40 0.75
C ALA A 92 15.54 3.91 1.83
N THR A 93 14.79 4.97 1.53
CA THR A 93 13.73 5.49 2.42
C THR A 93 12.69 4.41 2.73
N ALA A 94 12.11 3.77 1.71
CA ALA A 94 11.05 2.77 1.91
C ALA A 94 11.53 1.55 2.70
N LEU A 95 12.75 1.08 2.45
CA LEU A 95 13.33 -0.04 3.19
C LEU A 95 13.67 0.33 4.64
N ARG A 96 14.26 1.52 4.88
CA ARG A 96 14.55 2.01 6.23
C ARG A 96 13.27 2.07 7.07
N GLU A 97 12.24 2.71 6.55
CA GLU A 97 10.94 2.83 7.22
C GLU A 97 10.30 1.46 7.46
N ALA A 98 10.37 0.54 6.48
CA ALA A 98 9.86 -0.82 6.66
C ALA A 98 10.59 -1.59 7.78
N VAL A 99 11.91 -1.41 7.92
CA VAL A 99 12.69 -1.96 9.04
C VAL A 99 12.22 -1.36 10.36
N GLU A 100 12.11 -0.03 10.44
CA GLU A 100 11.72 0.70 11.64
C GLU A 100 10.30 0.36 12.11
N GLU A 101 9.35 0.22 11.19
CA GLU A 101 7.93 -0.01 11.52
C GLU A 101 7.60 -1.50 11.74
N THR A 102 8.24 -2.41 10.98
CA THR A 102 7.84 -3.82 10.91
C THR A 102 8.92 -4.82 11.34
N GLY A 103 10.16 -4.37 11.54
CA GLY A 103 11.29 -5.25 11.88
C GLY A 103 11.78 -6.09 10.71
N LEU A 104 11.28 -5.83 9.50
CA LEU A 104 11.64 -6.50 8.26
C LEU A 104 13.16 -6.57 8.10
N ASP A 105 13.69 -7.75 7.78
CA ASP A 105 15.07 -7.88 7.30
C ASP A 105 15.16 -7.46 5.82
N PRO A 106 15.84 -6.35 5.49
CA PRO A 106 15.90 -5.85 4.13
C PRO A 106 16.74 -6.75 3.21
N ALA A 107 17.56 -7.66 3.74
CA ALA A 107 18.39 -8.57 2.95
C ALA A 107 17.55 -9.57 2.13
N GLY A 108 16.34 -9.88 2.60
CA GLY A 108 15.38 -10.75 1.91
C GLY A 108 14.52 -10.04 0.86
N VAL A 109 14.69 -8.73 0.68
CA VAL A 109 13.85 -7.91 -0.21
C VAL A 109 14.62 -7.56 -1.48
N VAL A 110 14.00 -7.81 -2.63
CA VAL A 110 14.46 -7.36 -3.95
C VAL A 110 13.62 -6.15 -4.37
N PRO A 111 14.16 -4.93 -4.38
CA PRO A 111 13.47 -3.76 -4.96
C PRO A 111 13.24 -4.00 -6.45
N ALA A 112 11.98 -4.12 -6.86
CA ALA A 112 11.61 -4.62 -8.18
C ALA A 112 11.30 -3.49 -9.18
N ALA A 113 10.64 -2.42 -8.72
CA ALA A 113 10.30 -1.27 -9.56
C ALA A 113 9.97 -0.02 -8.74
N LEU A 114 10.02 1.13 -9.39
CA LEU A 114 9.41 2.37 -8.91
C LEU A 114 8.13 2.66 -9.68
N LEU A 115 7.03 2.94 -8.98
CA LEU A 115 5.85 3.54 -9.60
C LEU A 115 6.02 5.07 -9.71
N PRO A 116 5.28 5.74 -10.61
CA PRO A 116 5.36 7.19 -10.70
C PRO A 116 4.96 7.86 -9.38
N GLN A 117 5.56 9.01 -9.10
CA GLN A 117 5.33 9.74 -7.85
C GLN A 117 3.89 10.25 -7.77
N VAL A 118 3.33 10.18 -6.56
CA VAL A 118 2.00 10.64 -6.21
C VAL A 118 2.11 11.81 -5.23
N VAL A 119 1.53 12.95 -5.57
CA VAL A 119 1.30 14.01 -4.58
C VAL A 119 0.06 13.67 -3.78
N VAL A 120 0.17 13.69 -2.45
CA VAL A 120 -0.93 13.45 -1.52
C VAL A 120 -1.28 14.79 -0.85
N PRO A 121 -2.27 15.55 -1.36
CA PRO A 121 -2.52 16.92 -0.90
C PRO A 121 -2.83 17.03 0.59
N VAL A 122 -3.55 16.05 1.13
CA VAL A 122 -3.96 16.05 2.54
C VAL A 122 -2.80 15.96 3.52
N SER A 123 -1.66 15.37 3.12
CA SER A 123 -0.47 15.24 3.95
C SER A 123 0.70 16.14 3.51
N GLY A 124 0.61 16.72 2.31
CA GLY A 124 1.67 17.54 1.71
C GLY A 124 2.90 16.75 1.26
N PHE A 125 2.77 15.42 1.12
CA PHE A 125 3.86 14.56 0.65
C PHE A 125 3.81 14.33 -0.85
N ARG A 126 5.00 14.07 -1.42
CA ARG A 126 5.19 13.45 -2.73
C ARG A 126 5.76 12.07 -2.47
N VAL A 127 4.87 11.09 -2.55
CA VAL A 127 5.13 9.70 -2.23
C VAL A 127 5.62 8.97 -3.48
N THR A 128 6.73 8.25 -3.36
CA THR A 128 7.22 7.32 -4.38
C THR A 128 6.91 5.90 -3.93
N PRO A 129 5.97 5.18 -4.57
CA PRO A 129 5.74 3.77 -4.26
C PRO A 129 6.88 2.92 -4.85
N VAL A 130 7.47 2.10 -3.98
CA VAL A 130 8.51 1.12 -4.32
C VAL A 130 7.86 -0.26 -4.32
N LEU A 131 7.88 -0.95 -5.46
CA LEU A 131 7.46 -2.35 -5.51
C LEU A 131 8.64 -3.21 -5.07
N GLY A 132 8.44 -4.08 -4.10
CA GLY A 132 9.45 -5.02 -3.62
C GLY A 132 8.95 -6.46 -3.73
N TRP A 133 9.85 -7.39 -4.05
CA TRP A 133 9.61 -8.81 -3.90
C TRP A 133 10.32 -9.31 -2.64
N TRP A 134 9.58 -9.93 -1.74
CA TRP A 134 10.09 -10.57 -0.55
C TRP A 134 10.57 -11.98 -0.89
N ARG A 135 11.77 -12.05 -1.47
CA ARG A 135 12.38 -13.32 -1.91
C ARG A 135 12.62 -14.26 -0.74
N ASP A 136 13.11 -13.72 0.37
CA ASP A 136 13.42 -14.47 1.58
C ASP A 136 12.63 -13.86 2.77
N PRO A 137 11.38 -14.32 3.03
CA PRO A 137 10.56 -13.80 4.11
C PRO A 137 11.21 -13.88 5.49
N SER A 138 11.08 -12.81 6.27
CA SER A 138 11.51 -12.74 7.68
C SER A 138 10.31 -12.51 8.60
N ASP A 139 10.49 -12.79 9.89
CA ASP A 139 9.47 -12.49 10.89
C ASP A 139 9.27 -10.98 11.01
N VAL A 140 8.02 -10.54 10.93
CA VAL A 140 7.64 -9.12 11.06
C VAL A 140 6.63 -8.94 12.18
N ARG A 141 6.70 -7.78 12.83
CA ARG A 141 5.82 -7.38 13.93
C ARG A 141 5.82 -5.87 14.04
N ALA A 142 4.80 -5.30 14.69
CA ALA A 142 4.88 -3.89 15.09
C ALA A 142 6.09 -3.70 16.01
N VAL A 143 7.04 -2.86 15.59
CA VAL A 143 8.28 -2.60 16.35
C VAL A 143 8.02 -1.62 17.49
N ASP A 144 7.33 -0.51 17.19
CA ASP A 144 6.87 0.47 18.16
C ASP A 144 5.33 0.44 18.28
N PRO A 145 4.78 -0.10 19.39
CA PRO A 145 3.34 -0.10 19.66
C PRO A 145 2.69 1.29 19.74
N ALA A 146 3.49 2.35 19.97
CA ALA A 146 2.98 3.72 19.96
C ALA A 146 2.68 4.24 18.56
N GLU A 147 3.30 3.65 17.53
CA GLU A 147 3.16 4.05 16.13
C GLU A 147 2.31 3.06 15.32
N SER A 148 2.45 1.75 15.59
CA SER A 148 1.76 0.67 14.89
C SER A 148 1.18 -0.34 15.88
N GLN A 149 -0.09 -0.70 15.69
CA GLN A 149 -0.79 -1.73 16.46
C GLN A 149 -0.51 -3.14 15.95
N ALA A 150 -0.37 -3.30 14.63
CA ALA A 150 -0.23 -4.60 14.02
C ALA A 150 0.45 -4.51 12.66
N VAL A 151 1.06 -5.62 12.26
CA VAL A 151 1.55 -5.86 10.90
C VAL A 151 0.79 -7.07 10.37
N ALA A 152 0.32 -6.99 9.12
CA ALA A 152 -0.44 -8.06 8.51
C ALA A 152 0.01 -8.30 7.07
N ARG A 153 0.01 -9.58 6.68
CA ARG A 153 0.11 -9.99 5.28
C ARG A 153 -1.30 -10.34 4.81
N ILE A 154 -1.77 -9.66 3.77
CA ILE A 154 -3.11 -9.88 3.24
C ILE A 154 -3.00 -10.54 1.87
N PRO A 155 -3.62 -11.72 1.65
CA PRO A 155 -3.56 -12.41 0.37
C PRO A 155 -4.07 -11.55 -0.77
N LEU A 156 -3.37 -11.59 -1.90
CA LEU A 156 -3.73 -10.84 -3.10
C LEU A 156 -5.11 -11.26 -3.63
N ALA A 157 -5.45 -12.55 -3.49
CA ALA A 157 -6.77 -13.08 -3.81
C ALA A 157 -7.89 -12.44 -2.95
N HIS A 158 -7.63 -12.18 -1.66
CA HIS A 158 -8.58 -11.50 -0.77
C HIS A 158 -8.78 -10.05 -1.19
N LEU A 159 -7.69 -9.33 -1.49
CA LEU A 159 -7.73 -7.93 -1.93
C LEU A 159 -8.39 -7.77 -3.31
N ALA A 160 -8.21 -8.75 -4.20
CA ALA A 160 -8.83 -8.78 -5.51
C ALA A 160 -10.31 -9.18 -5.46
N ASP A 161 -10.80 -9.75 -4.36
CA ASP A 161 -12.18 -10.21 -4.29
C ASP A 161 -13.18 -9.04 -4.31
N PRO A 162 -14.13 -9.00 -5.27
CA PRO A 162 -15.14 -7.96 -5.34
C PRO A 162 -15.97 -7.80 -4.07
N ALA A 163 -16.18 -8.86 -3.29
CA ALA A 163 -16.93 -8.81 -2.04
C ALA A 163 -16.22 -7.99 -0.95
N ASN A 164 -14.90 -7.86 -1.05
CA ASN A 164 -14.08 -7.08 -0.14
C ASN A 164 -13.83 -5.65 -0.61
N ARG A 165 -14.40 -5.24 -1.75
CA ARG A 165 -14.18 -3.92 -2.37
C ARG A 165 -15.46 -3.12 -2.43
N PHE A 166 -15.37 -1.85 -2.07
CA PHE A 166 -16.49 -0.91 -2.10
C PHE A 166 -15.95 0.52 -2.13
N MET A 167 -16.82 1.51 -2.28
CA MET A 167 -16.48 2.92 -2.16
C MET A 167 -16.80 3.41 -0.75
N VAL A 168 -15.98 4.31 -0.21
CA VAL A 168 -16.28 5.02 1.04
C VAL A 168 -16.42 6.51 0.79
N THR A 169 -17.34 7.12 1.52
CA THR A 169 -17.51 8.57 1.61
C THR A 169 -17.37 9.03 3.06
N SER A 170 -16.80 10.21 3.29
CA SER A 170 -16.62 10.77 4.63
C SER A 170 -17.56 11.96 4.84
N PRO A 171 -18.41 11.97 5.90
CA PRO A 171 -19.30 13.10 6.19
C PRO A 171 -18.52 14.41 6.32
N GLY A 172 -18.90 15.42 5.53
CA GLY A 172 -18.25 16.74 5.53
C GLY A 172 -17.04 16.87 4.60
N SER A 173 -16.61 15.78 3.97
CA SER A 173 -15.63 15.78 2.88
C SER A 173 -16.35 15.57 1.54
N ARG A 174 -15.80 16.12 0.45
CA ARG A 174 -16.22 15.73 -0.92
C ARG A 174 -15.48 14.49 -1.42
N PHE A 175 -14.75 13.79 -0.55
CA PHE A 175 -14.01 12.60 -0.90
C PHE A 175 -14.94 11.39 -1.02
N THR A 176 -14.89 10.75 -2.19
CA THR A 176 -15.41 9.40 -2.40
C THR A 176 -14.31 8.62 -3.10
N GLY A 177 -13.90 7.49 -2.52
CA GLY A 177 -12.77 6.72 -3.01
C GLY A 177 -12.88 5.24 -2.68
N PRO A 178 -12.02 4.40 -3.28
CA PRO A 178 -12.04 2.97 -3.05
C PRO A 178 -11.69 2.64 -1.60
N ALA A 179 -12.22 1.52 -1.13
CA ALA A 179 -11.87 0.88 0.11
C ALA A 179 -11.85 -0.65 -0.02
N PHE A 180 -11.09 -1.28 0.87
CA PHE A 180 -10.99 -2.72 0.98
C PHE A 180 -11.24 -3.13 2.43
N SER A 181 -12.07 -4.15 2.64
CA SER A 181 -12.22 -4.80 3.94
C SER A 181 -11.28 -6.00 4.04
N ALA A 182 -10.55 -6.08 5.14
CA ALA A 182 -9.79 -7.24 5.57
C ALA A 182 -10.10 -7.53 7.05
N PRO A 183 -9.76 -8.72 7.57
CA PRO A 183 -10.01 -9.06 8.97
C PRO A 183 -9.45 -7.98 9.91
N GLY A 184 -10.32 -7.31 10.67
CA GLY A 184 -9.95 -6.23 11.59
C GLY A 184 -9.42 -4.95 10.93
N MET A 185 -9.46 -4.83 9.60
CA MET A 185 -8.74 -3.80 8.85
C MET A 185 -9.61 -3.17 7.76
N LEU A 186 -9.63 -1.84 7.72
CA LEU A 186 -10.20 -1.07 6.62
C LEU A 186 -9.08 -0.31 5.89
N ILE A 187 -8.83 -0.69 4.63
CA ILE A 187 -7.88 -0.01 3.76
C ILE A 187 -8.65 1.02 2.95
N TRP A 188 -8.31 2.31 3.04
CA TRP A 188 -8.99 3.39 2.32
C TRP A 188 -8.03 4.54 2.00
N GLY A 189 -8.52 5.59 1.35
CA GLY A 189 -7.72 6.78 1.06
C GLY A 189 -6.59 6.52 0.06
N PHE A 190 -5.42 7.10 0.31
CA PHE A 190 -4.25 6.94 -0.57
C PHE A 190 -3.85 5.47 -0.73
N THR A 191 -3.79 4.70 0.36
CA THR A 191 -3.41 3.28 0.34
C THR A 191 -4.34 2.48 -0.57
N ALA A 192 -5.67 2.68 -0.47
CA ALA A 192 -6.63 1.97 -1.32
C ALA A 192 -6.60 2.42 -2.79
N GLY A 193 -6.33 3.71 -3.06
CA GLY A 193 -6.12 4.21 -4.41
C GLY A 193 -4.90 3.56 -5.07
N LEU A 194 -3.78 3.51 -4.35
CA LEU A 194 -2.54 2.85 -4.80
C LEU A 194 -2.77 1.35 -5.01
N LEU A 195 -3.41 0.67 -4.06
CA LEU A 195 -3.72 -0.76 -4.18
C LEU A 195 -4.63 -1.05 -5.38
N THR A 196 -5.64 -0.22 -5.64
CA THR A 196 -6.51 -0.36 -6.83
C THR A 196 -5.69 -0.31 -8.11
N ALA A 197 -4.76 0.65 -8.21
CA ALA A 197 -3.93 0.81 -9.39
C ALA A 197 -2.92 -0.34 -9.56
N VAL A 198 -2.36 -0.85 -8.46
CA VAL A 198 -1.49 -2.03 -8.44
C VAL A 198 -2.25 -3.29 -8.88
N LEU A 199 -3.46 -3.52 -8.37
CA LEU A 199 -4.30 -4.65 -8.78
C LEU A 199 -4.66 -4.61 -10.26
N HIS A 200 -4.99 -3.41 -10.77
CA HIS A 200 -5.26 -3.19 -12.17
C HIS A 200 -4.03 -3.48 -13.04
N ALA A 201 -2.88 -2.88 -12.72
CA ALA A 201 -1.64 -3.03 -13.49
C ALA A 201 -1.07 -4.45 -13.45
N GLY A 202 -1.27 -5.19 -12.35
CA GLY A 202 -0.87 -6.59 -12.22
C GLY A 202 -1.86 -7.58 -12.84
N GLY A 203 -3.00 -7.12 -13.37
CA GLY A 203 -4.02 -7.98 -13.96
C GLY A 203 -4.80 -8.83 -12.95
N TRP A 204 -4.75 -8.48 -11.66
CA TRP A 204 -5.49 -9.18 -10.60
C TRP A 204 -6.86 -8.56 -10.33
N GLU A 205 -7.14 -7.37 -10.85
CA GLU A 205 -8.43 -6.71 -10.66
C GLU A 205 -9.57 -7.54 -11.24
N ARG A 206 -10.52 -7.89 -10.36
CA ARG A 206 -11.82 -8.45 -10.73
C ARG A 206 -12.86 -7.32 -10.76
N PRO A 207 -13.87 -7.37 -11.65
CA PRO A 207 -14.97 -6.41 -11.65
C PRO A 207 -15.67 -6.35 -10.28
N TRP A 208 -15.88 -5.16 -9.76
CA TRP A 208 -16.46 -4.91 -8.44
C TRP A 208 -17.43 -3.74 -8.49
N ASP A 209 -18.36 -3.68 -7.54
CA ASP A 209 -19.44 -2.71 -7.53
C ASP A 209 -18.95 -1.35 -7.01
N THR A 210 -18.63 -0.44 -7.94
CA THR A 210 -18.26 0.95 -7.61
C THR A 210 -19.48 1.80 -7.21
N GLY A 211 -20.70 1.28 -7.33
CA GLY A 211 -21.94 1.87 -6.83
C GLY A 211 -22.23 1.57 -5.36
N ASP A 212 -21.54 0.58 -4.77
CA ASP A 212 -21.59 0.32 -3.32
C ASP A 212 -20.81 1.39 -2.57
N VAL A 213 -21.50 2.49 -2.23
CA VAL A 213 -20.93 3.61 -1.48
C VAL A 213 -21.37 3.54 -0.02
N ARG A 214 -20.39 3.34 0.88
CA ARG A 214 -20.60 3.20 2.32
C ARG A 214 -20.10 4.44 3.07
N ASP A 215 -20.71 4.73 4.21
CA ASP A 215 -20.18 5.73 5.15
C ASP A 215 -18.86 5.22 5.76
N LEU A 216 -17.80 6.04 5.73
CA LEU A 216 -16.48 5.68 6.23
C LEU A 216 -16.51 5.27 7.72
N SER A 217 -17.25 6.00 8.55
CA SER A 217 -17.32 5.72 9.99
C SER A 217 -18.06 4.42 10.27
N ALA A 218 -19.11 4.13 9.50
CA ALA A 218 -19.82 2.86 9.57
C ALA A 218 -18.97 1.69 9.09
N ALA A 219 -18.25 1.84 7.97
CA ALA A 219 -17.38 0.80 7.43
C ALA A 219 -16.23 0.48 8.38
N TRP A 220 -15.66 1.51 9.03
CA TRP A 220 -14.63 1.34 10.05
C TRP A 220 -15.13 0.51 11.25
N ARG A 221 -16.33 0.81 11.75
CA ARG A 221 -16.92 0.04 12.86
C ARG A 221 -17.17 -1.42 12.48
N ALA A 222 -17.60 -1.67 11.24
CA ALA A 222 -17.90 -3.03 10.76
C ALA A 222 -16.65 -3.93 10.75
N VAL A 223 -15.48 -3.40 10.37
CA VAL A 223 -14.23 -4.19 10.43
C VAL A 223 -13.77 -4.41 11.86
N GLY A 224 -13.93 -3.42 12.75
CA GLY A 224 -13.58 -3.52 14.17
C GLY A 224 -14.42 -4.54 14.93
N SER A 225 -15.70 -4.70 14.59
CA SER A 225 -16.57 -5.74 15.16
C SER A 225 -16.23 -7.16 14.71
N THR A 226 -15.47 -7.32 13.61
CA THR A 226 -15.07 -8.63 13.08
C THR A 226 -13.79 -9.16 13.74
N GLY A 227 -13.02 -8.30 14.45
CA GLY A 227 -11.79 -8.68 15.14
C GLY A 227 -11.96 -9.24 16.56
N ALA A 228 -13.21 -9.40 17.05
CA ALA A 228 -13.51 -9.89 18.39
C ALA A 228 -13.81 -11.40 18.47
N GLU A 229 -13.77 -12.12 17.35
CA GLU A 229 -13.89 -13.58 17.31
C GLU A 229 -12.67 -14.18 16.59
N VAL A 230 -11.62 -14.45 17.37
CA VAL A 230 -10.61 -15.49 17.12
C VAL A 230 -10.30 -16.22 18.43
#